data_AF-A0A6A8A3Z5-F1
#
_entry.id   AF-A0A6A8A3Z5-F1
#
_cell.length_a   1.000
_cell.length_b   1.000
_cell.length_c   1.000
_cell.angle_alpha   90.00
_cell.angle_beta   90.00
_cell.angle_gamma   90.00
#
_symmetry.space_group_name_H-M   'P 1'
#
loop_
_entity.id
_entity.type
_entity.pdbx_description
1 polymer ?
#
loop_
_entity_poly.entity_id
_entity_poly.type
_entity_poly.pdbx_seq_one_letter_code
_entity_poly.pdbx_strand_id
1 'polypeptide(L)'
;MFELPEFTASCDEAKAGIIATFAERAELALALQQRRRDLAYRNPRMAEREVSHRALVEIISELRDAFPPQEVTLYTDLGDDEPLIDTVPSADKVRSRRLLAELLEPPATMAARRAIREARADASVTRAHGQILETLLFGVE
;
A
#
# COMPACT_ATOMS: atom_id res chain seq x y z
N MET A 1 16.56 11.87 -7.39
CA MET A 1 15.89 11.08 -8.45
C MET A 1 15.46 9.78 -7.78
N PHE A 2 14.18 9.41 -7.86
CA PHE A 2 13.68 8.16 -7.29
C PHE A 2 13.96 7.03 -8.28
N GLU A 3 14.57 5.94 -7.81
CA GLU A 3 14.81 4.74 -8.61
C GLU A 3 13.86 3.64 -8.16
N LEU A 4 13.15 3.06 -9.14
CA LEU A 4 12.32 1.90 -8.90
C LEU A 4 13.21 0.68 -8.61
N PRO A 5 12.75 -0.25 -7.77
CA PRO A 5 13.46 -1.50 -7.57
C PRO A 5 13.53 -2.28 -8.88
N GLU A 6 14.51 -3.18 -9.00
CA GLU A 6 14.62 -4.05 -10.16
C GLU A 6 13.53 -5.14 -10.11
N PHE A 7 12.73 -5.22 -11.17
CA PHE A 7 11.69 -6.23 -11.33
C PHE A 7 11.44 -6.56 -12.81
N THR A 8 10.85 -7.72 -13.05
CA THR A 8 10.22 -8.07 -14.33
C THR A 8 8.72 -8.24 -14.14
N ALA A 9 7.96 -8.07 -15.21
CA ALA A 9 6.52 -8.27 -15.22
C ALA A 9 6.14 -9.33 -16.25
N SER A 10 4.92 -9.85 -16.18
CA SER A 10 4.37 -10.84 -17.11
C SER A 10 4.39 -10.39 -18.57
N CYS A 11 4.37 -9.08 -18.84
CA CYS A 11 4.62 -8.52 -20.15
C CYS A 11 5.34 -7.15 -20.08
N ASP A 12 5.98 -6.77 -21.17
CA ASP A 12 6.75 -5.52 -21.27
C ASP A 12 5.85 -4.29 -21.18
N GLU A 13 4.62 -4.35 -21.71
CA GLU A 13 3.66 -3.25 -21.60
C GLU A 13 3.24 -3.00 -20.15
N ALA A 14 3.06 -4.07 -19.36
CA ALA A 14 2.75 -3.95 -17.94
C ALA A 14 3.93 -3.34 -17.18
N LYS A 15 5.16 -3.79 -17.47
CA LYS A 15 6.37 -3.22 -16.87
C LYS A 15 6.51 -1.73 -17.20
N ALA A 16 6.41 -1.37 -18.48
CA ALA A 16 6.50 0.01 -18.94
C ALA A 16 5.40 0.89 -18.32
N GLY A 17 4.16 0.38 -18.25
CA GLY A 17 3.05 1.08 -17.63
C GLY A 17 3.27 1.34 -16.14
N ILE A 18 3.76 0.35 -15.38
CA ILE A 18 4.09 0.53 -13.95
C ILE A 18 5.18 1.60 -13.80
N ILE A 19 6.24 1.53 -14.60
CA ILE A 19 7.34 2.50 -14.56
C ILE A 19 6.82 3.91 -14.85
N ALA A 20 6.01 4.07 -15.90
CA ALA A 20 5.41 5.35 -16.27
C ALA A 20 4.53 5.91 -15.14
N THR A 21 3.68 5.09 -14.53
CA THR A 21 2.83 5.50 -13.40
C THR A 21 3.65 6.07 -12.24
N PHE A 22 4.76 5.42 -11.86
CA PHE A 22 5.64 5.93 -10.79
C PHE A 22 6.46 7.16 -11.20
N ALA A 23 6.80 7.30 -12.49
CA ALA A 23 7.50 8.47 -13.00
C ALA A 23 6.60 9.72 -13.03
N GLU A 24 5.32 9.55 -13.36
CA GLU A 24 4.35 10.64 -13.45
C GLU A 24 3.79 11.06 -12.08
N ARG A 25 3.75 10.13 -11.12
CA ARG A 25 3.07 10.31 -9.83
C ARG A 25 4.06 10.22 -8.67
N ALA A 26 4.67 11.36 -8.35
CA ALA A 26 5.69 11.47 -7.29
C ALA A 26 5.18 11.00 -5.91
N GLU A 27 3.88 11.13 -5.64
CA GLU A 27 3.28 10.64 -4.40
C GLU A 27 3.36 9.12 -4.26
N LEU A 28 3.31 8.37 -5.37
CA LEU A 28 3.42 6.91 -5.37
C LEU A 28 4.87 6.48 -5.07
N ALA A 29 5.84 7.19 -5.62
CA ALA A 29 7.25 6.97 -5.32
C ALA A 29 7.54 7.17 -3.82
N LEU A 30 7.02 8.25 -3.24
CA LEU A 30 7.13 8.51 -1.79
C LEU A 30 6.43 7.43 -0.96
N ALA A 31 5.22 7.02 -1.36
CA ALA A 31 4.49 5.96 -0.68
C ALA A 31 5.25 4.62 -0.72
N LEU A 32 5.88 4.29 -1.85
CA LEU A 32 6.71 3.10 -2.00
C LEU A 32 7.95 3.15 -1.10
N GLN A 33 8.64 4.30 -1.03
CA GLN A 33 9.77 4.47 -0.10
C GLN A 33 9.37 4.29 1.36
N GLN A 34 8.26 4.92 1.76
CA GLN A 34 7.73 4.77 3.12
C GLN A 34 7.39 3.31 3.41
N ARG A 35 6.74 2.62 2.45
CA ARG A 35 6.37 1.21 2.63
C ARG A 35 7.59 0.30 2.76
N ARG A 36 8.62 0.50 1.93
CA ARG A 36 9.90 -0.22 2.04
C ARG A 36 10.51 -0.03 3.43
N ARG A 37 10.58 1.21 3.91
CA ARG A 37 11.11 1.53 5.25
C ARG A 37 10.31 0.84 6.36
N ASP A 38 8.99 0.90 6.31
CA ASP A 38 8.12 0.31 7.32
C ASP A 38 8.18 -1.23 7.30
N LEU A 39 8.34 -1.85 6.12
CA LEU A 39 8.54 -3.29 5.99
C LEU A 39 9.90 -3.73 6.51
N ALA A 40 10.97 -3.02 6.15
CA ALA A 40 12.33 -3.29 6.65
C ALA A 40 12.41 -3.15 8.17
N TYR A 41 11.80 -2.10 8.73
CA TYR A 41 11.76 -1.88 10.18
C TYR A 41 11.04 -3.00 10.93
N ARG A 42 9.90 -3.48 10.40
CA ARG A 42 9.14 -4.58 11.00
C ARG A 42 9.82 -5.95 10.79
N ASN A 43 10.59 -6.11 9.73
CA ASN A 43 11.23 -7.37 9.34
C ASN A 43 12.73 -7.19 9.09
N PRO A 44 13.54 -6.96 10.15
CA PRO A 44 14.96 -6.60 9.99
C PRO A 44 15.83 -7.70 9.39
N ARG A 45 15.35 -8.94 9.29
CA ARG A 45 16.05 -10.08 8.66
C ARG A 45 15.70 -10.29 7.19
N MET A 46 14.71 -9.57 6.68
CA MET A 46 14.24 -9.71 5.30
C MET A 46 15.24 -9.07 4.34
N ALA A 47 15.56 -9.75 3.24
CA ALA A 47 16.49 -9.22 2.24
C ALA A 47 15.92 -7.93 1.61
N GLU A 48 16.80 -6.97 1.28
CA GLU A 48 16.36 -5.68 0.73
C GLU A 48 15.55 -5.83 -0.57
N ARG A 49 15.94 -6.79 -1.43
CA ARG A 49 15.21 -7.11 -2.66
C ARG A 49 13.81 -7.65 -2.38
N GLU A 50 13.66 -8.52 -1.38
CA GLU A 50 12.37 -9.03 -0.94
C GLU A 50 11.49 -7.91 -0.35
N VAL A 51 12.06 -7.06 0.51
CA VAL A 51 11.35 -5.87 1.04
C VAL A 51 10.82 -5.01 -0.10
N SER A 52 11.66 -4.79 -1.11
CA SER A 52 11.33 -3.93 -2.26
C SER A 52 10.26 -4.56 -3.14
N HIS A 53 10.33 -5.87 -3.40
CA HIS A 53 9.32 -6.62 -4.12
C HIS A 53 7.96 -6.56 -3.41
N ARG A 54 7.92 -6.91 -2.13
CA ARG A 54 6.68 -6.88 -1.33
C ARG A 54 6.09 -5.47 -1.26
N ALA A 55 6.91 -4.45 -1.05
CA ALA A 55 6.44 -3.07 -1.03
C ALA A 55 5.82 -2.64 -2.37
N LEU A 56 6.43 -3.05 -3.49
CA LEU A 56 5.91 -2.76 -4.83
C LEU A 56 4.55 -3.45 -5.06
N VAL A 57 4.46 -4.75 -4.73
CA VAL A 57 3.22 -5.54 -4.84
C VAL A 57 2.11 -4.94 -3.99
N GLU A 58 2.42 -4.54 -2.75
CA GLU A 58 1.44 -3.92 -1.83
C GLU A 58 0.89 -2.60 -2.40
N ILE A 59 1.76 -1.70 -2.87
CA ILE A 59 1.34 -0.40 -3.43
C ILE A 59 0.46 -0.60 -4.68
N ILE A 60 0.88 -1.47 -5.59
CA ILE A 60 0.11 -1.74 -6.82
C ILE A 60 -1.24 -2.39 -6.47
N SER A 61 -1.27 -3.28 -5.48
CA SER A 61 -2.52 -3.94 -5.05
C SER A 61 -3.48 -2.99 -4.36
N GLU A 62 -2.99 -2.10 -3.50
CA GLU A 62 -3.81 -1.11 -2.79
C GLU A 62 -4.38 -0.05 -3.74
N LEU A 63 -3.51 0.51 -4.59
CA LEU A 63 -3.83 1.59 -5.52
C LEU A 63 -4.09 1.06 -6.92
N ARG A 64 -4.74 -0.11 -7.01
CA ARG A 64 -4.87 -0.88 -8.24
C ARG A 64 -5.39 -0.09 -9.43
N ASP A 65 -6.32 0.83 -9.21
CA ASP A 65 -6.96 1.64 -10.24
C ASP A 65 -6.00 2.67 -10.89
N ALA A 66 -4.83 2.92 -10.29
CA ALA A 66 -3.80 3.81 -10.82
C ALA A 66 -2.81 3.14 -11.79
N PHE A 67 -2.82 1.80 -11.86
CA PHE A 67 -1.86 0.98 -12.60
C PHE A 67 -2.53 0.30 -13.80
N PRO A 68 -1.76 -0.23 -14.78
CA PRO A 68 -2.31 -0.89 -15.96
C PRO A 68 -3.40 -1.91 -15.61
N PRO A 69 -4.58 -1.90 -16.24
CA PRO A 69 -5.78 -2.58 -15.73
C PRO A 69 -5.73 -4.13 -15.78
N GLN A 70 -4.86 -4.70 -16.62
CA GLN A 70 -4.69 -6.14 -16.80
C GLN A 70 -4.10 -6.84 -15.57
N GLU A 71 -4.33 -8.14 -15.41
CA GLU A 71 -3.61 -8.92 -14.39
C GLU A 71 -2.10 -8.88 -14.68
N VAL A 72 -1.28 -8.68 -13.65
CA VAL A 72 0.18 -8.56 -13.78
C VAL A 72 0.85 -9.50 -12.80
N THR A 73 1.76 -10.34 -13.29
CA THR A 73 2.66 -11.11 -12.44
C THR A 73 3.99 -10.38 -12.37
N LEU A 74 4.48 -10.13 -11.16
CA LEU A 74 5.76 -9.50 -10.89
C LEU A 74 6.76 -10.57 -10.46
N TYR A 75 7.96 -10.50 -11.01
CA TYR A 75 9.05 -11.39 -10.66
C TYR A 75 10.26 -10.58 -10.19
N THR A 76 10.89 -11.03 -9.12
CA THR A 76 12.15 -10.46 -8.63
C THR A 76 13.13 -11.56 -8.31
N ASP A 77 14.30 -11.46 -8.90
CA ASP A 77 15.42 -12.36 -8.65
C ASP A 77 16.12 -12.02 -7.34
N LEU A 78 16.12 -12.98 -6.42
CA LEU A 78 16.79 -12.88 -5.12
C LEU A 78 18.24 -13.37 -5.16
N GLY A 79 18.73 -13.89 -6.28
CA GLY A 79 20.07 -14.44 -6.42
C GLY A 79 20.12 -15.93 -6.10
N ASP A 80 20.67 -16.29 -4.94
CA ASP A 80 20.86 -17.70 -4.54
C ASP A 80 19.56 -18.37 -4.02
N ASP A 81 18.51 -17.57 -3.77
CA ASP A 81 17.20 -18.01 -3.31
C ASP A 81 16.20 -18.15 -4.45
N GLU A 82 15.10 -18.86 -4.20
CA GLU A 82 13.98 -18.97 -5.14
C GLU A 82 13.42 -17.57 -5.49
N PRO A 83 13.19 -17.27 -6.78
CA PRO A 83 12.67 -15.96 -7.18
C PRO A 83 11.31 -15.70 -6.55
N LEU A 84 11.07 -14.44 -6.17
CA LEU A 84 9.75 -14.02 -5.71
C LEU A 84 8.84 -13.78 -6.89
N ILE A 85 7.65 -14.37 -6.82
CA ILE A 85 6.64 -14.32 -7.86
C ILE A 85 5.30 -13.99 -7.21
N ASP A 86 4.78 -12.80 -7.49
CA ASP A 86 3.49 -12.36 -6.99
C ASP A 86 2.58 -11.92 -8.14
N THR A 87 1.32 -12.36 -8.11
CA THR A 87 0.33 -11.98 -9.13
C THR A 87 -0.65 -10.96 -8.57
N VAL A 88 -0.63 -9.77 -9.15
CA VAL A 88 -1.58 -8.70 -8.84
C VAL A 88 -2.80 -8.86 -9.76
N PRO A 89 -4.00 -9.12 -9.21
CA PRO A 89 -5.22 -9.33 -9.98
C PRO A 89 -5.57 -8.11 -10.84
N SER A 90 -6.33 -8.30 -11.91
CA SER A 90 -6.84 -7.20 -12.73
C SER A 90 -7.68 -6.21 -11.92
N ALA A 91 -7.70 -4.94 -12.35
CA ALA A 91 -8.51 -3.90 -11.69
C ALA A 91 -9.99 -4.28 -11.63
N ASP A 92 -10.53 -4.92 -12.68
CA ASP A 92 -11.91 -5.38 -12.73
C ASP A 92 -12.21 -6.49 -11.72
N LYS A 93 -11.28 -7.41 -11.53
CA LYS A 93 -11.38 -8.50 -10.56
C LYS A 93 -11.35 -7.93 -9.13
N VAL A 94 -10.52 -6.93 -8.87
CA VAL A 94 -10.49 -6.22 -7.58
C VAL A 94 -11.79 -5.45 -7.34
N ARG A 95 -12.28 -4.69 -8.34
CA ARG A 95 -13.55 -3.95 -8.24
C ARG A 95 -14.74 -4.88 -7.99
N SER A 96 -14.82 -5.98 -8.74
CA SER A 96 -15.86 -7.00 -8.57
C SER A 96 -15.81 -7.63 -7.18
N ARG A 97 -14.61 -7.94 -6.66
CA ARG A 97 -14.46 -8.45 -5.29
C ARG A 97 -14.89 -7.44 -4.23
N ARG A 98 -14.61 -6.15 -4.40
CA ARG A 98 -15.06 -5.08 -3.49
C ARG A 98 -16.59 -4.98 -3.48
N LEU A 99 -17.22 -4.94 -4.66
CA LEU A 99 -18.67 -4.92 -4.81
C LEU A 99 -19.35 -6.15 -4.18
N LEU A 100 -18.80 -7.35 -4.41
CA LEU A 100 -19.32 -8.58 -3.79
C LEU A 100 -19.17 -8.54 -2.28
N ALA A 101 -18.06 -8.01 -1.75
CA ALA A 101 -17.87 -7.87 -0.31
C ALA A 101 -18.91 -6.91 0.31
N GLU A 102 -19.23 -5.80 -0.37
CA GLU A 102 -20.26 -4.86 0.07
C GLU A 102 -21.66 -5.49 0.06
N LEU A 103 -21.98 -6.29 -0.96
CA LEU A 103 -23.28 -6.97 -1.08
C LEU A 103 -23.45 -8.12 -0.08
N LEU A 104 -22.36 -8.78 0.30
CA LEU A 104 -22.35 -9.89 1.25
C LEU A 104 -22.19 -9.45 2.70
N GLU A 105 -21.87 -8.18 2.98
CA GLU A 105 -21.69 -7.69 4.34
C GLU A 105 -23.07 -7.53 5.03
N PRO A 106 -23.35 -8.27 6.13
CA PRO A 106 -24.60 -8.10 6.85
C PRO A 106 -24.78 -6.65 7.36
N PRO A 107 -26.02 -6.12 7.40
CA PRO A 107 -26.29 -4.76 7.86
C PRO A 107 -25.79 -4.50 9.30
N ALA A 108 -25.74 -5.54 10.15
CA ALA A 108 -25.22 -5.44 11.51
C ALA A 108 -23.70 -5.18 11.57
N THR A 109 -22.92 -5.71 10.64
CA THR A 109 -21.46 -5.52 10.57
C THR A 109 -21.07 -4.17 9.98
N MET A 110 -21.86 -3.63 9.04
CA MET A 110 -21.65 -2.27 8.53
C MET A 110 -21.88 -1.21 9.62
N ALA A 111 -22.93 -1.34 10.44
CA ALA A 111 -23.21 -0.43 11.55
C ALA A 111 -22.09 -0.48 12.61
N ALA A 112 -21.59 -1.68 12.94
CA ALA A 112 -20.47 -1.84 13.86
C ALA A 112 -19.17 -1.21 13.32
N ARG A 113 -18.83 -1.41 12.04
CA ARG A 113 -17.65 -0.76 11.43
C ARG A 113 -17.79 0.76 11.38
N ARG A 114 -18.99 1.28 11.10
CA ARG A 114 -19.26 2.72 11.09
C ARG A 114 -19.12 3.31 12.50
N ALA A 115 -19.68 2.66 13.51
CA ALA A 115 -19.53 3.05 14.91
C ALA A 115 -18.06 3.00 15.38
N ILE A 116 -17.28 2.00 14.95
CA ILE A 116 -15.85 1.92 15.26
C ILE A 116 -15.07 3.04 14.57
N ARG A 117 -15.39 3.39 13.32
CA ARG A 117 -14.73 4.53 12.63
C ARG A 117 -15.08 5.87 13.27
N GLU A 118 -16.34 6.08 13.65
CA GLU A 118 -16.79 7.28 14.37
C GLU A 118 -16.11 7.39 15.74
N ALA A 119 -16.11 6.31 16.53
CA ALA A 119 -15.42 6.29 17.82
C ALA A 119 -13.90 6.52 17.71
N ARG A 120 -13.27 6.04 16.64
CA ARG A 120 -11.83 6.24 16.40
C ARG A 120 -11.51 7.65 15.91
N ALA A 121 -12.42 8.28 15.16
CA ALA A 121 -12.33 9.68 14.79
C ALA A 121 -12.44 10.57 16.04
N ASP A 122 -13.41 10.31 16.92
CA ASP A 122 -13.57 11.03 18.20
C ASP A 122 -12.35 10.86 19.11
N ALA A 123 -11.80 9.65 19.22
CA ALA A 123 -10.58 9.41 20.00
C ALA A 123 -9.35 10.12 19.42
N SER A 124 -9.27 10.26 18.08
CA SER A 124 -8.18 11.00 17.41
C SER A 124 -8.30 12.51 17.66
N VAL A 125 -9.51 13.07 17.58
CA VAL A 125 -9.79 14.48 17.86
C VAL A 125 -9.53 14.80 19.34
N THR A 126 -9.94 13.91 20.25
CA THR A 126 -9.70 14.08 21.69
C THR A 126 -8.21 14.05 22.03
N ARG A 127 -7.43 13.16 21.40
CA ARG A 127 -5.97 13.13 21.56
C ARG A 127 -5.30 14.37 20.98
N ALA A 128 -5.75 14.86 19.83
CA ALA A 128 -5.24 16.09 19.23
C ALA A 128 -5.52 17.32 20.11
N HIS A 129 -6.74 17.44 20.66
CA HIS A 129 -7.07 18.52 21.61
C HIS A 129 -6.27 18.42 22.91
N GLY A 130 -6.01 17.21 23.42
CA GLY A 130 -5.14 16.99 24.57
C GLY A 130 -3.71 17.47 24.32
N GLN A 131 -3.13 17.15 23.16
CA GLN A 131 -1.79 17.61 22.77
C GLN A 131 -1.72 19.13 22.57
N ILE A 132 -2.77 19.75 22.00
CA ILE A 132 -2.85 21.21 21.85
C ILE A 132 -2.90 21.89 23.24
N LEU A 133 -3.71 21.38 24.17
CA LEU A 133 -3.80 21.92 25.53
C LEU A 133 -2.50 21.72 26.32
N GLU A 134 -1.85 20.56 26.19
CA GLU A 134 -0.55 20.29 26.83
C GLU A 134 0.54 21.23 26.29
N THR A 135 0.54 21.50 24.98
CA THR A 135 1.45 22.47 24.36
C THR A 135 1.16 23.91 24.80
N LEU A 136 -0.11 24.29 25.00
CA LEU A 136 -0.49 25.62 25.47
C LEU A 136 -0.24 25.85 26.97
N LEU A 137 -0.30 24.79 27.79
CA LEU A 137 -0.11 24.86 29.25
C LEU A 137 1.34 24.68 29.68
N PHE A 138 2.15 23.95 28.90
CA PHE A 138 3.53 23.59 29.25
C PHE A 138 4.57 24.03 28.21
N GLY A 139 4.14 24.60 27.07
CA GLY A 139 5.03 25.15 26.05
C GLY A 139 5.49 26.57 26.38
N VAL A 140 6.36 26.71 27.38
CA VAL A 140 7.31 27.81 27.49
C VAL A 140 8.67 27.20 27.77
N GLU A 141 9.42 26.94 26.70
CA GLU A 141 10.84 27.25 26.44
C GLU A 141 11.31 26.58 25.14
#